data_AF-A0A816B0S9-F1
#
_entry.id   AF-A0A816B0S9-F1
#
_cell.length_a   1.000
_cell.length_b   1.000
_cell.length_c   1.000
_cell.angle_alpha   90.00
_cell.angle_beta   90.00
_cell.angle_gamma   90.00
#
_symmetry.space_group_name_H-M   'P 1'
#
loop_
_entity.id
_entity.type
_entity.pdbx_description
1 polymer ?
#
loop_
_entity_poly.entity_id
_entity_poly.type
_entity_poly.pdbx_seq_one_letter_code
_entity_poly.pdbx_strand_id
1 'polypeptide(L)'
;MSLSYIKRIKYYNRPCDILDVRCFFDEFHVCLCDNNAFLDCVRFDHSESSCPTDEITCLNDGRCYQPMQTTINFEFACVCPGCYFGDRCQFTMTKYTISLDALLDQHILIGRSLSEQLPLIHWMVAIVVILVVVDFLTNGLCILTFAQRTTRKLGCGWYLLIISIVSELGIVICGIRFVYLLQIRLNSFGTTNKTFLSLSCILLELFLSILPTINDWLSTCVTVERTIIAAHGVKFNRRKSVYYAKIVILFVVVINVVSALHKPFHRRLVIDSQHGNDVFACVANHSQQQWMSLYEIFINLFHFNICFDNNSRAS
;
A
#
# COMPACT_ATOMS: atom_id res chain seq x y z
N MET A 1 0.21 -40.19 -20.74
CA MET A 1 -0.87 -41.11 -21.16
C MET A 1 -2.13 -40.27 -21.31
N SER A 2 -2.51 -39.92 -22.54
CA SER A 2 -3.58 -38.95 -22.84
C SER A 2 -4.96 -39.58 -22.64
N LEU A 3 -5.55 -39.39 -21.46
CA LEU A 3 -6.97 -39.73 -21.26
C LEU A 3 -7.86 -38.82 -22.12
N SER A 4 -8.94 -39.38 -22.67
CA SER A 4 -9.95 -38.59 -23.38
C SER A 4 -10.60 -37.58 -22.42
N TYR A 5 -11.00 -36.43 -22.96
CA TYR A 5 -11.57 -35.29 -22.22
C TYR A 5 -12.63 -35.69 -21.17
N ILE A 6 -13.64 -36.50 -21.57
CA ILE A 6 -14.73 -36.95 -20.68
C ILE A 6 -14.20 -37.74 -19.47
N LYS A 7 -13.15 -38.54 -19.69
CA LYS A 7 -12.54 -39.33 -18.61
C LYS A 7 -11.71 -38.46 -17.68
N ARG A 8 -11.15 -37.34 -18.14
CA ARG A 8 -10.38 -36.41 -17.28
C ARG A 8 -11.28 -35.74 -16.25
N ILE A 9 -12.46 -35.24 -16.66
CA ILE A 9 -13.41 -34.53 -15.80
C ILE A 9 -13.77 -35.36 -14.54
N LYS A 10 -13.92 -36.67 -14.69
CA LYS A 10 -14.22 -37.58 -13.58
C LYS A 10 -13.17 -37.56 -12.45
N TYR A 11 -11.94 -37.17 -12.76
CA TYR A 11 -10.83 -37.14 -11.81
C TYR A 11 -10.45 -35.72 -11.36
N TYR A 12 -11.25 -34.70 -11.68
CA TYR A 12 -10.91 -33.31 -11.33
C TYR A 12 -10.91 -33.02 -9.83
N ASN A 13 -11.58 -33.83 -9.01
CA ASN A 13 -11.46 -33.70 -7.56
C ASN A 13 -10.06 -34.11 -7.05
N ARG A 14 -9.38 -34.99 -7.78
CA ARG A 14 -8.14 -35.65 -7.33
C ARG A 14 -6.92 -34.70 -7.24
N PRO A 15 -6.70 -33.76 -8.18
CA PRO A 15 -5.66 -32.74 -8.03
C PRO A 15 -5.77 -31.94 -6.72
N CYS A 16 -6.98 -31.57 -6.29
CA CYS A 16 -7.19 -30.85 -5.04
C CYS A 16 -6.77 -31.67 -3.81
N ASP A 17 -7.03 -32.99 -3.84
CA ASP A 17 -6.70 -33.89 -2.74
C ASP A 17 -5.19 -34.21 -2.64
N ILE A 18 -4.47 -34.17 -3.76
CA ILE A 18 -3.08 -34.67 -3.85
C ILE A 18 -2.05 -33.54 -3.85
N LEU A 19 -2.32 -32.42 -4.50
CA LEU A 19 -1.30 -31.41 -4.82
C LEU A 19 -1.31 -30.18 -3.91
N ASP A 20 -2.17 -30.11 -2.89
CA ASP A 20 -2.35 -28.92 -2.03
C ASP A 20 -2.40 -27.61 -2.86
N VAL A 21 -3.12 -27.68 -3.99
CA VAL A 21 -3.28 -26.57 -4.93
C VAL A 21 -4.62 -25.90 -4.70
N ARG A 22 -4.65 -24.57 -4.73
CA ARG A 22 -5.90 -23.80 -4.66
C ARG A 22 -6.67 -23.78 -5.97
N CYS A 23 -6.00 -24.01 -7.09
CA CYS A 23 -6.57 -23.98 -8.43
C CYS A 23 -5.73 -24.84 -9.38
N PHE A 24 -6.37 -25.47 -10.36
CA PHE A 24 -5.71 -26.07 -11.52
C PHE A 24 -6.52 -25.83 -12.79
N PHE A 25 -5.90 -26.01 -13.95
CA PHE A 25 -6.55 -25.79 -15.24
C PHE A 25 -6.16 -26.86 -16.26
N ASP A 26 -7.00 -27.03 -17.28
CA ASP A 26 -6.72 -27.87 -18.44
C ASP A 26 -6.88 -27.09 -19.75
N GLU A 27 -7.16 -27.76 -20.87
CA GLU A 27 -7.36 -27.12 -22.18
C GLU A 27 -8.69 -26.35 -22.30
N PHE A 28 -9.65 -26.57 -21.40
CA PHE A 28 -11.01 -26.05 -21.54
C PHE A 28 -11.66 -25.62 -20.21
N HIS A 29 -11.05 -25.88 -19.06
CA HIS A 29 -11.61 -25.63 -17.73
C HIS A 29 -10.56 -25.06 -16.80
N VAL A 30 -11.02 -24.15 -15.95
CA VAL A 30 -10.33 -23.72 -14.74
C VAL A 30 -11.14 -24.23 -13.56
N CYS A 31 -10.47 -24.86 -12.61
CA CYS A 31 -11.08 -25.48 -11.46
C CYS A 31 -10.51 -24.92 -10.16
N LEU A 32 -11.40 -24.50 -9.27
CA LEU A 32 -11.07 -24.00 -7.93
C LEU A 32 -11.27 -25.12 -6.91
N CYS A 33 -10.30 -25.26 -6.01
CA CYS A 33 -10.33 -26.22 -4.93
C CYS A 33 -10.80 -25.51 -3.65
N ASP A 34 -11.97 -25.86 -3.14
CA ASP A 34 -12.42 -25.43 -1.81
C ASP A 34 -11.98 -26.44 -0.73
N ASN A 35 -11.74 -25.95 0.49
CA ASN A 35 -11.30 -26.75 1.64
C ASN A 35 -12.33 -27.83 2.05
N ASN A 36 -13.56 -27.75 1.56
CA ASN A 36 -14.65 -28.68 1.83
C ASN A 36 -14.89 -29.71 0.71
N ALA A 37 -13.90 -29.94 -0.17
CA ALA A 37 -13.98 -30.88 -1.29
C ALA A 37 -15.04 -30.55 -2.36
N PHE A 38 -15.56 -29.31 -2.35
CA PHE A 38 -16.30 -28.78 -3.47
C PHE A 38 -15.33 -28.29 -4.54
N LEU A 39 -15.44 -28.91 -5.70
CA LEU A 39 -14.70 -28.55 -6.89
C LEU A 39 -15.64 -27.74 -7.78
N ASP A 40 -15.32 -26.47 -7.97
CA ASP A 40 -16.05 -25.62 -8.90
C ASP A 40 -15.20 -25.44 -10.17
N CYS A 41 -15.69 -25.96 -11.29
CA CYS A 41 -14.99 -25.94 -12.57
C CYS A 41 -15.81 -25.19 -13.60
N VAL A 42 -15.17 -24.20 -14.21
CA VAL A 42 -15.79 -23.36 -15.23
C VAL A 42 -15.13 -23.59 -16.56
N ARG A 43 -15.93 -23.71 -17.63
CA ARG A 43 -15.40 -23.75 -18.98
C ARG A 43 -14.77 -22.42 -19.35
N PHE A 44 -13.54 -22.49 -19.82
CA PHE A 44 -12.68 -21.35 -20.08
C PHE A 44 -11.99 -21.52 -21.43
N ASP A 45 -12.12 -20.52 -22.29
CA ASP A 45 -11.34 -20.48 -23.53
C ASP A 45 -10.00 -19.79 -23.24
N HIS A 46 -8.92 -20.54 -23.37
CA HIS A 46 -7.56 -20.01 -23.16
C HIS A 46 -7.06 -19.17 -24.35
N SER A 47 -7.81 -19.14 -25.46
CA SER A 47 -7.41 -18.55 -26.74
C SER A 47 -8.16 -17.28 -27.13
N GLU A 48 -9.39 -17.06 -26.63
CA GLU A 48 -10.16 -15.83 -26.90
C GLU A 48 -10.18 -14.87 -25.68
N SER A 49 -9.60 -13.69 -25.88
CA SER A 49 -9.67 -12.56 -24.94
C SER A 49 -10.72 -11.53 -25.40
N SER A 50 -11.98 -11.93 -25.53
CA SER A 50 -13.05 -11.00 -25.91
C SER A 50 -13.68 -10.35 -24.69
N CYS A 51 -12.94 -9.52 -23.96
CA CYS A 51 -13.51 -8.79 -22.82
C CYS A 51 -14.31 -7.57 -23.30
N PRO A 52 -15.46 -7.23 -22.66
CA PRO A 52 -16.26 -6.07 -23.03
C PRO A 52 -15.42 -4.79 -22.97
N THR A 53 -15.58 -3.96 -24.00
CA THR A 53 -14.69 -2.83 -24.31
C THR A 53 -15.05 -1.54 -23.55
N ASP A 54 -15.50 -1.68 -22.31
CA ASP A 54 -15.79 -0.54 -21.44
C ASP A 54 -14.84 -0.55 -20.24
N GLU A 55 -13.91 0.41 -20.27
CA GLU A 55 -12.99 0.82 -19.19
C GLU A 55 -12.50 -0.27 -18.20
N ILE A 56 -11.36 -0.87 -18.56
CA ILE A 56 -10.34 -1.40 -17.64
C ILE A 56 -10.76 -2.67 -16.90
N THR A 57 -11.01 -3.77 -17.61
CA THR A 57 -11.39 -5.05 -16.98
C THR A 57 -10.30 -5.59 -16.04
N CYS A 58 -9.04 -5.64 -16.49
CA CYS A 58 -7.88 -6.03 -15.69
C CYS A 58 -6.83 -4.90 -15.63
N LEU A 59 -6.27 -4.65 -14.46
CA LEU A 59 -5.30 -3.58 -14.19
C LEU A 59 -3.86 -4.09 -14.33
N ASN A 60 -2.90 -3.17 -14.41
CA ASN A 60 -1.45 -3.48 -14.37
C ASN A 60 -1.02 -4.58 -15.34
N ASP A 61 -1.42 -4.48 -16.61
CA ASP A 61 -1.13 -5.44 -17.67
C ASP A 61 -1.64 -6.88 -17.39
N GLY A 62 -2.65 -7.00 -16.52
CA GLY A 62 -3.40 -8.24 -16.30
C GLY A 62 -4.09 -8.71 -17.57
N ARG A 63 -4.01 -10.01 -17.84
CA ARG A 63 -4.71 -10.64 -18.98
C ARG A 63 -6.14 -10.98 -18.60
N CYS A 64 -7.09 -10.47 -19.37
CA CYS A 64 -8.51 -10.68 -19.18
C CYS A 64 -9.00 -11.89 -19.99
N TYR A 65 -9.90 -12.66 -19.39
CA TYR A 65 -10.56 -13.79 -20.01
C TYR A 65 -12.02 -13.88 -19.56
N GLN A 66 -12.91 -14.32 -20.44
CA GLN A 66 -14.34 -14.42 -20.16
C GLN A 66 -14.78 -15.90 -20.17
N PRO A 67 -15.59 -16.36 -19.20
CA PRO A 67 -16.13 -17.72 -19.21
C PRO A 67 -17.17 -17.89 -20.32
N MET A 68 -17.16 -19.07 -20.95
CA MET A 68 -17.95 -19.37 -22.16
C MET A 68 -19.46 -19.62 -21.89
N GLN A 69 -19.86 -19.81 -20.63
CA GLN A 69 -21.26 -20.02 -20.23
C GLN A 69 -21.62 -19.23 -18.97
N THR A 70 -22.73 -18.50 -19.05
CA THR A 70 -23.29 -17.52 -18.12
C THR A 70 -24.06 -18.12 -16.93
N THR A 71 -23.78 -19.37 -16.54
CA THR A 71 -24.49 -20.02 -15.41
C THR A 71 -23.94 -19.62 -14.04
N ILE A 72 -22.85 -18.86 -13.99
CA ILE A 72 -22.23 -18.34 -12.76
C ILE A 72 -22.11 -16.82 -12.89
N ASN A 73 -22.34 -16.08 -11.80
CA ASN A 73 -22.24 -14.61 -11.74
C ASN A 73 -20.79 -14.08 -11.83
N PHE A 74 -19.92 -14.68 -12.64
CA PHE A 74 -18.59 -14.16 -12.93
C PHE A 74 -18.54 -13.68 -14.38
N GLU A 75 -18.44 -12.36 -14.56
CA GLU A 75 -18.48 -11.72 -15.88
C GLU A 75 -17.12 -11.80 -16.61
N PHE A 76 -16.00 -11.88 -15.88
CA PHE A 76 -14.64 -12.04 -16.39
C PHE A 76 -13.65 -12.49 -15.29
N ALA A 77 -12.46 -12.94 -15.67
CA ALA A 77 -11.36 -13.27 -14.77
C ALA A 77 -10.04 -12.64 -15.23
N CYS A 78 -9.20 -12.20 -14.27
CA CYS A 78 -7.91 -11.58 -14.54
C CYS A 78 -6.73 -12.45 -14.13
N VAL A 79 -5.78 -12.65 -15.04
CA VAL A 79 -4.49 -13.30 -14.77
C VAL A 79 -3.42 -12.22 -14.61
N CYS A 80 -2.93 -12.08 -13.38
CA CYS A 80 -1.99 -11.02 -13.03
C CYS A 80 -0.54 -11.36 -13.40
N PRO A 81 0.24 -10.38 -13.89
CA PRO A 81 1.69 -10.55 -14.03
C PRO A 81 2.37 -10.68 -12.67
N GLY A 82 3.60 -11.18 -12.66
CA GLY A 82 4.38 -11.34 -11.44
C GLY A 82 4.45 -10.04 -10.62
N CYS A 83 4.34 -10.17 -9.29
CA CYS A 83 4.28 -9.08 -8.32
C CYS A 83 2.97 -8.28 -8.25
N TYR A 84 1.92 -8.65 -9.01
CA TYR A 84 0.58 -8.06 -8.90
C TYR A 84 -0.45 -9.09 -8.44
N PHE A 85 -1.47 -8.66 -7.69
CA PHE A 85 -2.51 -9.54 -7.13
C PHE A 85 -3.84 -8.81 -6.90
N GLY A 86 -4.89 -9.57 -6.55
CA GLY A 86 -6.28 -9.13 -6.44
C GLY A 86 -7.11 -9.52 -7.67
N ASP A 87 -8.43 -9.45 -7.54
CA ASP A 87 -9.39 -9.93 -8.57
C ASP A 87 -9.22 -9.25 -9.93
N ARG A 88 -8.67 -8.04 -9.94
CA ARG A 88 -8.37 -7.25 -11.15
C ARG A 88 -6.90 -6.87 -11.25
N CYS A 89 -6.01 -7.52 -10.49
CA CYS A 89 -4.57 -7.18 -10.44
C CYS A 89 -4.28 -5.78 -9.91
N GLN A 90 -5.12 -5.29 -9.01
CA GLN A 90 -5.07 -3.94 -8.48
C GLN A 90 -3.95 -3.70 -7.47
N PHE A 91 -3.48 -4.74 -6.78
CA PHE A 91 -2.45 -4.63 -5.76
C PHE A 91 -1.08 -4.99 -6.30
N THR A 92 -0.04 -4.37 -5.76
CA THR A 92 1.36 -4.62 -6.13
C THR A 92 2.20 -4.94 -4.90
N MET A 93 3.14 -5.88 -5.05
CA MET A 93 4.19 -6.19 -4.06
C MET A 93 5.53 -5.51 -4.39
N THR A 94 5.58 -4.56 -5.34
CA THR A 94 6.83 -3.90 -5.74
C THR A 94 7.45 -3.00 -4.68
N LYS A 95 6.76 -2.77 -3.55
CA LYS A 95 7.30 -2.06 -2.39
C LYS A 95 7.44 -3.04 -1.23
N TYR A 96 8.47 -2.87 -0.41
CA TYR A 96 8.72 -3.65 0.82
C TYR A 96 7.62 -3.49 1.89
N THR A 97 6.51 -2.84 1.55
CA THR A 97 5.35 -2.58 2.40
C THR A 97 4.11 -3.11 1.69
N ILE A 98 3.43 -4.08 2.31
CA ILE A 98 2.06 -4.42 1.95
C ILE A 98 1.22 -3.17 2.21
N SER A 99 0.50 -2.67 1.20
CA SER A 99 -0.36 -1.52 1.39
C SER A 99 -1.45 -1.87 2.40
N LEU A 100 -1.81 -0.92 3.27
CA LEU A 100 -2.94 -1.06 4.19
C LEU A 100 -4.19 -1.50 3.42
N ASP A 101 -4.35 -1.01 2.19
CA ASP A 101 -5.41 -1.40 1.28
C ASP A 101 -5.37 -2.92 1.01
N ALA A 102 -4.26 -3.50 0.55
CA ALA A 102 -4.19 -4.94 0.27
C ALA A 102 -4.50 -5.84 1.48
N LEU A 103 -4.17 -5.37 2.69
CA LEU A 103 -4.39 -6.12 3.93
C LEU A 103 -5.85 -6.02 4.43
N LEU A 104 -6.47 -4.84 4.30
CA LEU A 104 -7.85 -4.59 4.70
C LEU A 104 -8.86 -5.07 3.65
N ASP A 105 -8.58 -4.91 2.36
CA ASP A 105 -9.57 -5.06 1.29
C ASP A 105 -10.12 -6.48 1.19
N GLN A 106 -9.27 -7.47 1.45
CA GLN A 106 -9.65 -8.88 1.33
C GLN A 106 -10.45 -9.39 2.54
N HIS A 107 -10.45 -8.68 3.66
CA HIS A 107 -11.02 -9.17 4.93
C HIS A 107 -12.26 -8.41 5.38
N ILE A 108 -12.60 -7.30 4.73
CA ILE A 108 -13.76 -6.48 5.07
C ILE A 108 -14.98 -6.92 4.27
N LEU A 109 -16.01 -7.40 4.97
CA LEU A 109 -17.32 -7.71 4.38
C LEU A 109 -18.05 -6.41 4.00
N ILE A 110 -18.42 -6.30 2.72
CA ILE A 110 -19.11 -5.13 2.15
C ILE A 110 -20.54 -5.02 2.69
N GLY A 111 -20.97 -3.81 3.05
CA GLY A 111 -22.36 -3.50 3.40
C GLY A 111 -22.85 -4.08 4.74
N ARG A 112 -21.93 -4.65 5.53
CA ARG A 112 -22.19 -5.16 6.88
C ARG A 112 -21.78 -4.12 7.91
N SER A 113 -22.53 -4.00 9.01
CA SER A 113 -22.16 -3.14 10.12
C SER A 113 -20.87 -3.62 10.81
N LEU A 114 -20.15 -2.73 11.50
CA LEU A 114 -18.87 -3.07 12.15
C LEU A 114 -18.99 -4.26 13.12
N SER A 115 -20.13 -4.41 13.80
CA SER A 115 -20.41 -5.51 14.72
C SER A 115 -20.59 -6.87 14.04
N GLU A 116 -20.93 -6.89 12.75
CA GLU A 116 -21.14 -8.11 11.96
C GLU A 116 -19.87 -8.52 11.19
N GLN A 117 -18.77 -7.78 11.34
CA GLN A 117 -17.51 -8.09 10.66
C GLN A 117 -16.71 -9.17 11.37
N LEU A 118 -15.74 -9.73 10.63
CA LEU A 118 -14.82 -10.72 11.17
C LEU A 118 -14.10 -10.19 12.42
N PRO A 119 -13.76 -11.06 13.39
CA PRO A 119 -13.02 -10.67 14.58
C PRO A 119 -11.66 -10.02 14.25
N LEU A 120 -11.08 -10.36 13.09
CA LEU A 120 -9.84 -9.76 12.59
C LEU A 120 -9.97 -8.23 12.42
N ILE A 121 -11.10 -7.71 11.93
CA ILE A 121 -11.27 -6.25 11.78
C ILE A 121 -11.38 -5.56 13.14
N HIS A 122 -12.03 -6.18 14.11
CA HIS A 122 -12.10 -5.66 15.48
C HIS A 122 -10.70 -5.51 16.10
N TRP A 123 -9.84 -6.51 15.94
CA TRP A 123 -8.44 -6.44 16.37
C TRP A 123 -7.64 -5.36 15.64
N MET A 124 -7.84 -5.20 14.32
CA MET A 124 -7.17 -4.14 13.56
C MET A 124 -7.59 -2.74 14.02
N VAL A 125 -8.89 -2.50 14.21
CA VAL A 125 -9.41 -1.23 14.76
C VAL A 125 -8.78 -0.96 16.12
N ALA A 126 -8.74 -1.97 17.01
CA ALA A 126 -8.14 -1.82 18.32
C ALA A 126 -6.63 -1.47 18.24
N ILE A 127 -5.87 -2.14 17.38
CA ILE A 127 -4.44 -1.86 17.16
C ILE A 127 -4.23 -0.43 16.65
N VAL A 128 -5.00 0.00 15.65
CA VAL A 128 -4.88 1.36 15.10
C VAL A 128 -5.19 2.41 16.17
N VAL A 129 -6.23 2.21 16.98
CA VAL A 129 -6.56 3.11 18.09
C VAL A 129 -5.43 3.16 19.12
N ILE A 130 -4.84 2.02 19.49
CA ILE A 130 -3.72 1.96 20.42
C ILE A 130 -2.51 2.72 19.86
N LEU A 131 -2.16 2.50 18.59
CA LEU A 131 -1.04 3.19 17.94
C LEU A 131 -1.24 4.71 17.93
N VAL A 132 -2.44 5.18 17.55
CA VAL A 132 -2.77 6.60 17.56
C VAL A 132 -2.64 7.20 18.97
N VAL A 133 -3.13 6.52 20.01
CA VAL A 133 -3.05 7.01 21.39
C VAL A 133 -1.61 7.05 21.89
N VAL A 134 -0.82 6.00 21.64
CA VAL A 134 0.58 5.94 22.06
C VAL A 134 1.42 6.99 21.34
N ASP A 135 1.23 7.15 20.02
CA ASP A 135 1.96 8.14 19.23
C ASP A 135 1.60 9.57 19.66
N PHE A 136 0.32 9.85 19.89
CA PHE A 136 -0.12 11.16 20.37
C PHE A 136 0.56 11.54 21.70
N LEU A 137 0.62 10.61 22.65
CA LEU A 137 1.28 10.85 23.94
C LEU A 137 2.79 11.03 23.78
N THR A 138 3.44 10.13 23.05
CA THR A 138 4.91 10.13 22.91
C THR A 138 5.41 11.31 22.08
N ASN A 139 4.83 11.57 20.90
CA ASN A 139 5.18 12.71 20.06
C ASN A 139 4.78 14.03 20.72
N GLY A 140 3.64 14.07 21.44
CA GLY A 140 3.23 15.23 22.23
C GLY A 140 4.29 15.62 23.27
N LEU A 141 4.77 14.66 24.07
CA LEU A 141 5.85 14.88 25.04
C LEU A 141 7.16 15.29 24.36
N CYS A 142 7.48 14.70 23.20
CA CYS A 142 8.66 15.08 22.43
C CYS A 142 8.58 16.52 21.92
N ILE A 143 7.43 16.93 21.38
CA ILE A 143 7.19 18.31 20.93
C ILE A 143 7.36 19.28 22.10
N LEU A 144 6.76 19.00 23.26
CA LEU A 144 6.92 19.84 24.46
C LEU A 144 8.38 19.96 24.88
N THR A 145 9.13 18.85 24.84
CA THR A 145 10.55 18.79 25.22
C THR A 145 11.44 19.56 24.25
N PHE A 146 11.28 19.33 22.94
CA PHE A 146 12.11 19.94 21.90
C PHE A 146 11.65 21.34 21.50
N ALA A 147 10.46 21.79 21.92
CA ALA A 147 10.04 23.18 21.80
C ALA A 147 10.79 24.11 22.78
N GLN A 148 11.35 23.57 23.87
CA GLN A 148 12.12 24.36 24.82
C GLN A 148 13.34 25.03 24.16
N ARG A 149 13.72 26.21 24.65
CA ARG A 149 14.89 26.94 24.12
C ARG A 149 16.22 26.27 24.47
N THR A 150 16.26 25.48 25.53
CA THR A 150 17.44 24.75 26.01
C THR A 150 17.86 23.65 25.04
N THR A 151 16.90 22.87 24.54
CA THR A 151 17.10 21.76 23.60
C THR A 151 17.41 22.24 22.18
N ARG A 152 16.87 23.39 21.76
CA ARG A 152 17.13 24.02 20.44
C ARG A 152 18.44 24.81 20.31
N LYS A 153 19.34 24.70 21.30
CA LYS A 153 20.69 25.28 21.21
C LYS A 153 21.59 24.57 20.21
N LEU A 154 21.23 23.36 19.79
CA LEU A 154 21.91 22.54 18.80
C LEU A 154 20.96 22.23 17.64
N GLY A 155 21.52 22.00 16.45
CA GLY A 155 20.77 21.62 15.25
C GLY A 155 19.92 20.36 15.46
N CYS A 156 20.45 19.38 16.19
CA CYS A 156 19.74 18.13 16.48
C CYS A 156 18.40 18.33 17.20
N GLY A 157 18.28 19.39 18.03
CA GLY A 157 17.02 19.74 18.68
C GLY A 157 15.96 20.23 17.70
N TRP A 158 16.35 20.91 16.61
CA TRP A 158 15.45 21.30 15.54
C TRP A 158 15.01 20.10 14.70
N TYR A 159 15.93 19.20 14.36
CA TYR A 159 15.57 17.96 13.66
C TYR A 159 14.56 17.13 14.46
N LEU A 160 14.81 16.90 15.76
CA LEU A 160 13.92 16.12 16.63
C LEU A 160 12.54 16.76 16.80
N LEU A 161 12.46 18.10 16.86
CA LEU A 161 11.19 18.80 16.88
C LEU A 161 10.39 18.57 15.59
N ILE A 162 11.04 18.71 14.42
CA ILE A 162 10.37 18.49 13.13
C ILE A 162 9.97 17.02 12.96
N ILE A 163 10.83 16.07 13.34
CA ILE A 163 10.48 14.63 13.33
C ILE A 163 9.22 14.39 14.16
N SER A 164 9.14 14.94 15.37
CA SER A 164 7.97 14.73 16.25
C SER A 164 6.68 15.29 15.63
N ILE A 165 6.75 16.46 14.97
CA ILE A 165 5.61 17.07 14.27
C ILE A 165 5.21 16.25 13.03
N VAL A 166 6.19 15.80 12.24
CA VAL A 166 5.95 15.02 11.02
C VAL A 166 5.40 13.64 11.34
N SER A 167 5.92 12.97 12.38
CA SER A 167 5.40 11.70 12.90
C SER A 167 3.95 11.83 13.35
N GLU A 168 3.63 12.87 14.11
CA GLU A 168 2.26 13.14 14.57
C GLU A 168 1.30 13.36 13.39
N LEU A 169 1.73 14.15 12.41
CA LEU A 169 0.94 14.36 11.19
C LEU A 169 0.76 13.05 10.41
N GLY A 170 1.80 12.20 10.34
CA GLY A 170 1.78 10.92 9.67
C GLY A 170 0.77 9.95 10.24
N ILE A 171 0.74 9.79 11.57
CA ILE A 171 -0.21 8.87 12.24
C ILE A 171 -1.66 9.37 12.11
N VAL A 172 -1.89 10.69 12.19
CA VAL A 172 -3.23 11.28 11.98
C VAL A 172 -3.72 11.00 10.56
N ILE A 173 -2.88 11.19 9.55
CA ILE A 173 -3.23 10.92 8.15
C ILE A 173 -3.47 9.41 7.92
N CYS A 174 -2.67 8.54 8.54
CA CYS A 174 -2.87 7.10 8.50
C CYS A 174 -4.23 6.70 9.12
N GLY A 175 -4.57 7.27 10.28
CA GLY A 175 -5.86 7.06 10.93
C GLY A 175 -7.04 7.56 10.08
N ILE A 176 -6.93 8.74 9.47
CA ILE A 176 -7.94 9.27 8.53
C ILE A 176 -8.12 8.31 7.36
N ARG A 177 -7.04 7.80 6.77
CA ARG A 177 -7.13 6.81 5.68
C ARG A 177 -7.84 5.54 6.13
N PHE A 178 -7.49 5.01 7.30
CA PHE A 178 -8.11 3.81 7.86
C PHE A 178 -9.62 3.99 8.06
N VAL A 179 -10.03 5.09 8.69
CA VAL A 179 -11.45 5.43 8.89
C VAL A 179 -12.16 5.59 7.54
N TYR A 180 -11.52 6.27 6.59
CA TYR A 180 -12.07 6.47 5.25
C TYR A 180 -12.30 5.14 4.50
N LEU A 181 -11.33 4.22 4.52
CA LEU A 181 -11.48 2.88 3.93
C LEU A 181 -12.60 2.09 4.59
N LEU A 182 -12.68 2.16 5.93
CA LEU A 182 -13.74 1.51 6.70
C LEU A 182 -15.12 2.07 6.32
N GLN A 183 -15.25 3.39 6.16
CA GLN A 183 -16.51 4.03 5.76
C GLN A 183 -16.98 3.61 4.37
N ILE A 184 -16.07 3.56 3.38
CA ILE A 184 -16.39 3.12 2.02
C ILE A 184 -16.95 1.69 2.03
N ARG A 185 -16.32 0.79 2.80
CA ARG A 185 -16.66 -0.63 2.81
C ARG A 185 -17.90 -0.96 3.67
N LEU A 186 -18.05 -0.34 4.84
CA LEU A 186 -19.18 -0.57 5.75
C LEU A 186 -20.50 -0.04 5.19
N ASN A 187 -20.49 1.19 4.70
CA ASN A 187 -21.72 1.90 4.41
C ASN A 187 -22.16 1.77 2.95
N SER A 188 -21.34 1.16 2.07
CA SER A 188 -21.59 1.08 0.63
C SER A 188 -22.21 2.38 0.08
N PHE A 189 -21.74 3.52 0.59
CA PHE A 189 -22.45 4.78 0.49
C PHE A 189 -22.10 5.40 -0.87
N GLY A 190 -22.84 4.99 -1.90
CA GLY A 190 -22.75 5.45 -3.29
C GLY A 190 -23.08 6.94 -3.51
N THR A 191 -22.94 7.80 -2.51
CA THR A 191 -23.30 9.23 -2.54
C THR A 191 -22.20 10.16 -2.04
N THR A 192 -20.97 9.68 -1.87
CA THR A 192 -19.82 10.60 -1.72
C THR A 192 -19.43 11.17 -3.07
N ASN A 193 -19.16 12.48 -3.13
CA ASN A 193 -18.70 13.14 -4.34
C ASN A 193 -17.48 12.40 -4.91
N LYS A 194 -17.59 11.82 -6.11
CA LYS A 194 -16.49 11.08 -6.79
C LYS A 194 -15.19 11.90 -6.84
N THR A 195 -15.31 13.22 -6.98
CA THR A 195 -14.20 14.17 -6.93
C THR A 195 -13.52 14.23 -5.56
N PHE A 196 -14.30 14.29 -4.47
CA PHE A 196 -13.78 14.24 -3.10
C PHE A 196 -13.08 12.91 -2.80
N LEU A 197 -13.66 11.81 -3.29
CA LEU A 197 -13.12 10.45 -3.14
C LEU A 197 -11.77 10.30 -3.86
N SER A 198 -11.71 10.75 -5.11
CA SER A 198 -10.48 10.74 -5.90
C SER A 198 -9.40 11.64 -5.30
N LEU A 199 -9.76 12.85 -4.87
CA LEU A 199 -8.82 13.80 -4.25
C LEU A 199 -8.27 13.26 -2.93
N SER A 200 -9.14 12.68 -2.10
CA SER A 200 -8.75 12.07 -0.82
C SER A 200 -7.77 10.92 -1.04
N CYS A 201 -8.01 10.05 -2.03
CA CYS A 201 -7.04 9.00 -2.32
C CYS A 201 -5.66 9.56 -2.70
N ILE A 202 -5.63 10.47 -3.67
CA ILE A 202 -4.37 11.00 -4.21
C ILE A 202 -3.59 11.71 -3.09
N LEU A 203 -4.26 12.56 -2.29
CA LEU A 203 -3.61 13.31 -1.22
C LEU A 203 -3.14 12.42 -0.08
N LEU A 204 -3.97 11.51 0.42
CA LEU A 204 -3.61 10.64 1.55
C LEU A 204 -2.41 9.75 1.20
N GLU A 205 -2.37 9.19 -0.02
CA GLU A 205 -1.22 8.44 -0.48
C GLU A 205 0.04 9.30 -0.59
N LEU A 206 -0.09 10.50 -1.17
CA LEU A 206 1.04 11.41 -1.33
C LEU A 206 1.68 11.73 0.02
N PHE A 207 0.87 12.09 1.03
CA PHE A 207 1.37 12.37 2.38
C PHE A 207 1.96 11.14 3.06
N LEU A 208 1.28 9.99 2.99
CA LEU A 208 1.79 8.74 3.57
C LEU A 208 3.09 8.26 2.91
N SER A 209 3.37 8.71 1.69
CA SER A 209 4.65 8.45 1.05
C SER A 209 5.74 9.46 1.42
N ILE A 210 5.42 10.73 1.65
CA ILE A 210 6.42 11.79 1.88
C ILE A 210 6.85 11.83 3.35
N LEU A 211 5.89 11.76 4.28
CA LEU A 211 6.14 12.00 5.71
C LEU A 211 7.11 10.98 6.32
N PRO A 212 6.97 9.65 6.09
CA PRO A 212 7.92 8.67 6.62
C PRO A 212 9.34 8.91 6.07
N THR A 213 9.47 9.23 4.79
CA THR A 213 10.78 9.46 4.17
C THR A 213 11.46 10.72 4.72
N ILE A 214 10.71 11.79 5.00
CA ILE A 214 11.24 12.97 5.71
C ILE A 214 11.75 12.57 7.09
N ASN A 215 11.01 11.75 7.83
CA ASN A 215 11.43 11.27 9.15
C ASN A 215 12.73 10.46 9.09
N ASP A 216 12.89 9.57 8.11
CA ASP A 216 14.11 8.77 7.96
C ASP A 216 15.34 9.66 7.64
N TRP A 217 15.18 10.64 6.76
CA TRP A 217 16.20 11.62 6.43
C TRP A 217 16.62 12.46 7.63
N LEU A 218 15.66 13.00 8.38
CA LEU A 218 15.94 13.82 9.55
C LEU A 218 16.57 13.00 10.67
N SER A 219 16.14 11.74 10.85
CA SER A 219 16.73 10.82 11.83
C SER A 219 18.20 10.53 11.49
N THR A 220 18.51 10.35 10.21
CA THR A 220 19.88 10.24 9.71
C THR A 220 20.69 11.49 10.01
N CYS A 221 20.12 12.69 9.77
CA CYS A 221 20.76 13.96 10.08
C CYS A 221 21.05 14.13 11.58
N VAL A 222 20.15 13.66 12.46
CA VAL A 222 20.38 13.63 13.91
C VAL A 222 21.59 12.77 14.26
N THR A 223 21.68 11.57 13.69
CA THR A 223 22.82 10.65 13.92
C THR A 223 24.13 11.28 13.45
N VAL A 224 24.16 11.80 12.22
CA VAL A 224 25.35 12.49 11.67
C VAL A 224 25.77 13.66 12.55
N GLU A 225 24.84 14.54 12.94
CA GLU A 225 25.20 15.69 13.78
C GLU A 225 25.72 15.26 15.16
N ARG A 226 25.13 14.22 15.77
CA ARG A 226 25.62 13.64 17.04
C ARG A 226 27.04 13.08 16.91
N THR A 227 27.37 12.40 15.81
CA THR A 227 28.75 11.93 15.56
C THR A 227 29.74 13.07 15.39
N ILE A 228 29.37 14.15 14.67
CA ILE A 228 30.22 15.34 14.50
C ILE A 228 30.46 16.03 15.84
N ILE A 229 29.43 16.15 16.68
CA ILE A 229 29.52 16.72 18.03
C ILE A 229 30.48 15.87 18.89
N ALA A 230 30.37 14.55 18.85
CA ALA A 230 31.25 13.65 19.58
C ALA A 230 32.71 13.77 19.11
N ALA A 231 32.95 13.88 17.80
CA ALA A 231 34.29 14.00 17.21
C ALA A 231 34.96 15.35 17.50
N HIS A 232 34.23 16.46 17.45
CA HIS A 232 34.78 17.80 17.65
C HIS A 232 34.76 18.27 19.12
N GLY A 233 33.97 17.60 19.97
CA GLY A 233 33.86 17.87 21.40
C GLY A 233 33.62 19.36 21.69
N VAL A 234 34.52 19.96 22.48
CA VAL A 234 34.43 21.36 22.94
C VAL A 234 34.61 22.40 21.84
N LYS A 235 35.19 22.05 20.68
CA LYS A 235 35.41 22.98 19.56
C LYS A 235 34.18 23.14 18.66
N PHE A 236 33.08 22.44 18.95
CA PHE A 236 31.88 22.44 18.11
C PHE A 236 31.14 23.79 18.15
N ASN A 237 30.92 24.39 16.98
CA ASN A 237 30.20 25.66 16.85
C ASN A 237 28.68 25.46 16.78
N ARG A 238 28.02 25.66 17.93
CA ARG A 238 26.57 25.50 18.09
C ARG A 238 25.74 26.44 17.20
N ARG A 239 26.17 27.69 17.00
CA ARG A 239 25.42 28.67 16.19
C ARG A 239 25.42 28.27 14.72
N LYS A 240 26.57 27.84 14.19
CA LYS A 240 26.66 27.33 12.82
C LYS A 240 25.81 26.08 12.64
N SER A 241 25.79 25.17 13.62
CA SER A 241 24.99 23.95 13.56
C SER A 241 23.49 24.23 13.44
N VAL A 242 22.93 25.16 14.25
CA VAL A 242 21.52 25.55 14.14
C VAL A 242 21.20 26.17 12.78
N TYR A 243 22.11 26.98 12.23
CA TYR A 243 21.93 27.58 10.91
C TYR A 243 21.85 26.52 9.80
N TYR A 244 22.83 25.59 9.76
CA TYR A 244 22.83 24.50 8.79
C TYR A 244 21.63 23.58 8.96
N ALA A 245 21.21 23.27 10.19
CA ALA A 245 20.06 22.41 10.44
C ALA A 245 18.78 22.93 9.81
N LYS A 246 18.51 24.23 9.89
CA LYS A 246 17.32 24.83 9.26
C LYS A 246 17.36 24.73 7.73
N ILE A 247 18.53 24.91 7.13
CA ILE A 247 18.71 24.78 5.68
C ILE A 247 18.53 23.32 5.25
N VAL A 248 19.13 22.37 5.99
CA VAL A 248 19.01 20.94 5.72
C VAL A 248 17.56 20.48 5.84
N ILE A 249 16.82 20.91 6.87
CA ILE A 249 15.38 20.61 7.01
C ILE A 249 14.62 21.07 5.76
N LEU A 250 14.82 22.31 5.33
CA LEU A 250 14.14 22.84 4.14
C LEU A 250 14.47 22.01 2.89
N PHE A 251 15.75 21.69 2.70
CA PHE A 251 16.21 20.90 1.56
C PHE A 251 15.65 19.48 1.55
N VAL A 252 15.63 18.82 2.72
CA VAL A 252 15.03 17.49 2.90
C VAL A 252 13.54 17.52 2.53
N VAL A 253 12.78 18.50 3.02
CA VAL A 253 11.35 18.61 2.68
C VAL A 253 11.18 18.81 1.16
N VAL A 254 11.93 19.72 0.55
CA VAL A 254 11.82 20.00 -0.90
C VAL A 254 12.15 18.78 -1.75
N ILE A 255 13.26 18.07 -1.46
CA ILE A 255 13.62 16.85 -2.21
C ILE A 255 12.52 15.81 -2.11
N ASN A 256 12.02 15.53 -0.91
CA ASN A 256 11.01 14.49 -0.73
C ASN A 256 9.70 14.82 -1.44
N VAL A 257 9.29 16.09 -1.43
CA VAL A 257 8.11 16.55 -2.19
C VAL A 257 8.34 16.36 -3.69
N VAL A 258 9.46 16.83 -4.23
CA VAL A 258 9.76 16.71 -5.67
C VAL A 258 9.84 15.25 -6.11
N SER A 259 10.51 14.39 -5.33
CA SER A 259 10.59 12.95 -5.59
C SER A 259 9.20 12.29 -5.62
N ALA A 260 8.23 12.78 -4.84
CA ALA A 260 6.90 12.19 -4.76
C ALA A 260 5.88 12.75 -5.76
N LEU A 261 6.17 13.87 -6.44
CA LEU A 261 5.24 14.54 -7.37
C LEU A 261 4.77 13.66 -8.54
N HIS A 262 5.52 12.63 -8.93
CA HIS A 262 5.13 11.72 -10.02
C HIS A 262 3.98 10.78 -9.63
N LYS A 263 3.86 10.43 -8.34
CA LYS A 263 2.89 9.46 -7.80
C LYS A 263 1.41 9.82 -8.05
N PRO A 264 0.95 11.08 -7.89
CA PRO A 264 -0.45 11.45 -8.13
C PRO A 264 -0.90 11.22 -9.59
N PHE A 265 0.00 11.33 -10.57
CA PHE A 265 -0.36 11.21 -11.99
C PHE A 265 -0.73 9.79 -12.43
N HIS A 266 -0.32 8.77 -11.68
CA HIS A 266 -0.55 7.37 -12.02
C HIS A 266 -1.63 6.70 -11.17
N ARG A 267 -2.27 7.44 -10.26
CA ARG A 267 -3.34 6.90 -9.42
C ARG A 267 -4.70 7.32 -9.94
N ARG A 268 -5.56 6.33 -10.11
CA ARG A 268 -6.95 6.53 -10.50
C ARG A 268 -7.88 5.78 -9.54
N LEU A 269 -9.04 6.37 -9.32
CA LEU A 269 -10.15 5.74 -8.64
C LEU A 269 -10.83 4.80 -9.65
N VAL A 270 -10.89 3.51 -9.35
CA VAL A 270 -11.54 2.49 -10.18
C VAL A 270 -12.75 1.96 -9.42
N ILE A 271 -13.86 1.73 -10.11
CA ILE A 271 -15.04 1.06 -9.53
C ILE A 271 -14.80 -0.43 -9.62
N ASP A 272 -14.72 -1.10 -8.48
CA ASP A 272 -14.62 -2.55 -8.35
C ASP A 272 -16.00 -3.11 -7.97
N SER A 273 -16.66 -3.74 -8.94
CA SER A 273 -17.99 -4.33 -8.80
C SER A 273 -17.87 -5.76 -8.26
N GLN A 274 -17.68 -5.91 -6.95
CA GLN A 274 -17.71 -7.21 -6.30
C GLN A 274 -19.14 -7.62 -5.96
N HIS A 275 -19.59 -8.77 -6.51
CA HIS A 275 -20.88 -9.41 -6.16
C HIS A 275 -22.11 -8.50 -6.27
N GLY A 276 -22.15 -7.61 -7.27
CA GLY A 276 -23.28 -6.71 -7.53
C GLY A 276 -23.29 -5.42 -6.70
N ASN A 277 -22.25 -5.17 -5.88
CA ASN A 277 -22.04 -3.90 -5.20
C ASN A 277 -20.83 -3.15 -5.78
N ASP A 278 -21.05 -1.92 -6.22
CA ASP A 278 -19.99 -1.05 -6.72
C ASP A 278 -19.18 -0.48 -5.55
N VAL A 279 -17.89 -0.86 -5.45
CA VAL A 279 -16.97 -0.31 -4.45
C VAL A 279 -15.84 0.44 -5.12
N PHE A 280 -15.58 1.67 -4.68
CA PHE A 280 -14.47 2.45 -5.21
C PHE A 280 -13.14 2.00 -4.61
N ALA A 281 -12.23 1.48 -5.44
CA ALA A 281 -10.86 1.16 -5.08
C ALA A 281 -9.90 2.21 -5.65
N CYS A 282 -8.88 2.58 -4.89
CA CYS A 282 -7.87 3.49 -5.41
C CYS A 282 -6.62 2.73 -5.84
N VAL A 283 -6.36 2.71 -7.14
CA VAL A 283 -5.37 1.81 -7.73
C VAL A 283 -4.29 2.62 -8.46
N ALA A 284 -3.05 2.19 -8.28
CA ALA A 284 -1.94 2.64 -9.12
C ALA A 284 -2.08 1.94 -10.49
N ASN A 285 -2.26 2.72 -11.54
CA ASN A 285 -2.28 2.20 -12.90
C ASN A 285 -0.88 2.29 -13.51
N HIS A 286 -0.18 1.15 -13.57
CA HIS A 286 1.16 1.07 -14.14
C HIS A 286 1.17 0.78 -15.65
N SER A 287 0.00 0.67 -16.29
CA SER A 287 -0.17 0.09 -17.63
C SER A 287 0.38 0.89 -18.83
N GLN A 288 1.34 1.82 -18.67
CA GLN A 288 1.77 2.62 -19.83
C GLN A 288 3.18 3.24 -19.88
N GLN A 289 4.07 3.10 -18.88
CA GLN A 289 5.45 3.63 -19.03
C GLN A 289 6.54 2.82 -18.31
N GLN A 290 7.36 2.10 -19.11
CA GLN A 290 8.59 1.40 -18.67
C GLN A 290 9.64 2.33 -18.03
N TRP A 291 9.68 3.61 -18.40
CA TRP A 291 10.62 4.58 -17.82
C TRP A 291 10.33 4.91 -16.35
N MET A 292 9.10 4.72 -15.89
CA MET A 292 8.67 5.06 -14.53
C MET A 292 9.07 4.00 -13.50
N SER A 293 9.16 2.72 -13.88
CA SER A 293 9.66 1.68 -12.98
C SER A 293 11.15 1.88 -12.68
N LEU A 294 11.93 2.27 -13.69
CA LEU A 294 13.33 2.66 -13.50
C LEU A 294 13.44 3.87 -12.57
N TYR A 295 12.61 4.90 -12.76
CA TYR A 295 12.59 6.07 -11.88
C TYR A 295 12.20 5.73 -10.43
N GLU A 296 11.19 4.89 -10.20
CA GLU A 296 10.84 4.39 -8.86
C GLU A 296 12.00 3.60 -8.24
N ILE A 297 12.70 2.76 -9.02
CA ILE A 297 13.90 2.05 -8.55
C ILE A 297 15.01 3.03 -8.17
N PHE A 298 15.31 4.03 -9.01
CA PHE A 298 16.31 5.05 -8.73
C PHE A 298 15.99 5.86 -7.48
N ILE A 299 14.73 6.31 -7.33
CA ILE A 299 14.27 7.01 -6.14
C ILE A 299 14.38 6.13 -4.91
N ASN A 300 13.89 4.88 -4.98
CA ASN A 300 13.93 3.97 -3.85
C ASN A 300 15.38 3.66 -3.45
N LEU A 301 16.30 3.49 -4.41
CA LEU A 301 17.72 3.35 -4.14
C LEU A 301 18.31 4.62 -3.53
N PHE A 302 17.94 5.81 -4.01
CA PHE A 302 18.42 7.07 -3.45
C PHE A 302 17.98 7.26 -1.99
N HIS A 303 16.72 6.98 -1.69
CA HIS A 303 16.19 7.05 -0.32
C HIS A 303 16.71 5.92 0.58
N PHE A 304 16.90 4.71 0.04
CA PHE A 304 17.38 3.56 0.82
C PHE A 304 18.87 3.63 1.15
N ASN A 305 19.73 3.95 0.16
CA ASN A 305 21.19 3.96 0.37
C ASN A 305 21.63 5.04 1.34
N ILE A 306 20.89 6.15 1.45
CA ILE A 306 21.28 7.25 2.33
C ILE A 306 20.83 7.00 3.79
N CYS A 307 19.78 6.19 3.99
CA CYS A 307 19.33 5.79 5.33
C CYS A 307 20.07 4.56 5.90
N PHE A 308 20.48 3.59 5.06
CA PHE A 308 21.05 2.32 5.55
C PHE A 308 22.57 2.33 5.79
N ASP A 309 23.32 3.29 5.23
CA ASP A 309 24.79 3.34 5.35
C ASP A 309 25.29 3.68 6.78
N ASN A 310 24.38 3.85 7.75
CA ASN A 310 24.69 4.05 9.17
C ASN A 310 24.51 2.82 10.06
N ASN A 311 23.94 1.71 9.57
CA ASN A 311 23.71 0.51 10.39
C ASN A 311 24.70 -0.64 10.14
N SER A 312 25.59 -0.52 9.15
CA SER A 312 26.58 -1.54 8.78
C SER A 312 28.00 -1.29 9.31
N ARG A 313 28.23 -0.22 10.08
CA ARG A 313 29.53 0.07 10.74
C ARG A 313 29.50 -0.06 12.26
N ALA A 314 28.52 -0.77 12.80
CA ALA A 314 28.43 -1.15 14.20
C ALA A 314 28.32 -2.68 14.33
N SER A 315 29.34 -3.37 13.83
CA SER A 315 29.66 -4.77 14.17
C SER A 315 31.16 -4.93 14.21
#